data_AF-A0A1F6BVJ6-F1
#
_entry.id   AF-A0A1F6BVJ6-F1
#
_cell.length_a   1.000
_cell.length_b   1.000
_cell.length_c   1.000
_cell.angle_alpha   90.00
_cell.angle_beta   90.00
_cell.angle_gamma   90.00
#
_symmetry.space_group_name_H-M   'P 1'
#
loop_
_entity.id
_entity.type
_entity.pdbx_description
1 polymer ?
#
loop_
_entity_poly.entity_id
_entity_poly.type
_entity_poly.pdbx_seq_one_letter_code
_entity_poly.pdbx_strand_id
1 'polypeptide(L)'
;MLKKRPPIIAVMGHVDHGKTTLLDAIRKTDVATREAGGITQAIGAYEITHGSQPITFIDTPGHEAFKAMRACGAEGADLAILVVASDDGVKPQTKEAIECVNKAKTPFIVAINKTDLPGADIEKTKNDLAQNDVYLEGYGGNVSWHAISAKTGEGINELLDLVVLATDLEELTCDNEACSEGIVLRSMRDSRRGVVVSGIIKNGALKIGLAIATQTAKGKIKILENTAGDQVSELAPSAPFLILGFEDLPKVGETFYAGENEKEIQEKAAHSAESKETRNQTSQGNPNDSLKVILKADEYASLEALKGIMEKTKTRDAKIYIADASVGNITENDIKNAGSVNAMIVGFKTKVDKAAENLARVQKVELFVSNIIYELEKTTKAHLEKNYRKPTGILEVLKVFGERNERGQIIGGKVTEGIIKNKSTFEITKDGELVGNGKIINLQTEKQNAGEVGTEKECGMLVECDSPIQPGNKLFFFE
;
A
#
# COMPACT_ATOMS: atom_id res chain seq x y z
N MET A 1 -4.25 -10.27 -39.97
CA MET A 1 -5.56 -9.61 -40.27
C MET A 1 -6.12 -9.11 -38.96
N LEU A 2 -6.50 -7.83 -38.86
CA LEU A 2 -7.07 -7.26 -37.63
C LEU A 2 -8.43 -7.89 -37.32
N LYS A 3 -8.62 -8.38 -36.10
CA LYS A 3 -9.87 -8.96 -35.58
C LYS A 3 -10.35 -8.15 -34.39
N LYS A 4 -11.68 -8.08 -34.19
CA LYS A 4 -12.26 -7.50 -32.98
C LYS A 4 -11.80 -8.30 -31.76
N ARG A 5 -11.35 -7.61 -30.70
CA ARG A 5 -10.94 -8.24 -29.44
C ARG A 5 -11.90 -7.90 -28.29
N PRO A 6 -11.95 -8.74 -27.24
CA PRO A 6 -12.69 -8.41 -26.03
C PRO A 6 -12.20 -7.09 -25.40
N PRO A 7 -13.08 -6.25 -24.84
CA PRO A 7 -12.63 -5.08 -24.10
C PRO A 7 -12.03 -5.46 -22.75
N ILE A 8 -11.00 -4.71 -22.34
CA ILE A 8 -10.36 -4.80 -21.03
C ILE A 8 -10.84 -3.63 -20.18
N ILE A 9 -11.48 -3.91 -19.05
CA ILE A 9 -12.19 -2.93 -18.23
C ILE A 9 -11.56 -2.86 -16.85
N ALA A 10 -11.04 -1.70 -16.43
CA ALA A 10 -10.55 -1.54 -15.06
C ALA A 10 -11.63 -0.98 -14.13
N VAL A 11 -11.77 -1.54 -12.93
CA VAL A 11 -12.70 -1.02 -11.91
C VAL A 11 -11.94 -0.26 -10.84
N MET A 12 -12.32 1.01 -10.64
CA MET A 12 -11.62 1.97 -9.76
C MET A 12 -12.59 2.72 -8.85
N GLY A 13 -12.07 3.33 -7.79
CA GLY A 13 -12.88 4.05 -6.79
C GLY A 13 -12.36 3.90 -5.36
N HIS A 14 -13.01 4.59 -4.43
CA HIS A 14 -12.62 4.60 -3.02
C HIS A 14 -12.78 3.23 -2.33
N VAL A 15 -12.09 3.04 -1.22
CA VAL A 15 -12.27 1.87 -0.34
C VAL A 15 -13.73 1.83 0.11
N ASP A 16 -14.31 0.64 0.24
CA ASP A 16 -15.71 0.44 0.67
C ASP A 16 -16.81 1.05 -0.22
N HIS A 17 -16.48 1.53 -1.42
CA HIS A 17 -17.50 1.93 -2.42
C HIS A 17 -18.09 0.74 -3.20
N GLY A 18 -17.70 -0.49 -2.85
CA GLY A 18 -18.29 -1.72 -3.39
C GLY A 18 -17.74 -2.17 -4.75
N LYS A 19 -16.48 -1.84 -5.07
CA LYS A 19 -15.79 -2.35 -6.28
C LYS A 19 -15.72 -3.87 -6.33
N THR A 20 -15.17 -4.49 -5.28
CA THR A 20 -15.05 -5.94 -5.17
C THR A 20 -16.42 -6.60 -5.16
N THR A 21 -17.40 -6.00 -4.48
CA THR A 21 -18.80 -6.46 -4.49
C THR A 21 -19.43 -6.41 -5.88
N LEU A 22 -19.16 -5.35 -6.65
CA LEU A 22 -19.63 -5.25 -8.04
C LEU A 22 -19.01 -6.36 -8.90
N LEU A 23 -17.70 -6.55 -8.80
CA LEU A 23 -16.98 -7.59 -9.53
C LEU A 23 -17.48 -8.99 -9.15
N ASP A 24 -17.74 -9.23 -7.87
CA ASP A 24 -18.34 -10.47 -7.35
C ASP A 24 -19.75 -10.73 -7.88
N ALA A 25 -20.60 -9.71 -7.88
CA ALA A 25 -21.95 -9.80 -8.43
C ALA A 25 -21.93 -10.12 -9.94
N ILE A 26 -21.00 -9.52 -10.69
CA ILE A 26 -20.78 -9.81 -12.11
C ILE A 26 -20.29 -11.25 -12.31
N ARG A 27 -19.33 -11.70 -11.48
CA ARG A 27 -18.74 -13.05 -11.58
C ARG A 27 -19.63 -14.15 -11.00
N LYS A 28 -20.68 -13.79 -10.26
CA LYS A 28 -21.49 -14.70 -9.41
C LYS A 28 -20.62 -15.49 -8.43
N THR A 29 -19.73 -14.79 -7.73
CA THR A 29 -18.85 -15.38 -6.70
C THR A 29 -18.80 -14.54 -5.43
N ASP A 30 -18.22 -15.08 -4.37
CA ASP A 30 -18.04 -14.40 -3.07
C ASP A 30 -16.54 -14.24 -2.72
N VAL A 31 -15.81 -13.39 -3.43
CA VAL A 31 -14.38 -13.10 -3.16
C VAL A 31 -14.24 -12.06 -2.04
N ALA A 32 -15.04 -11.00 -2.04
CA ALA A 32 -14.98 -9.88 -1.11
C ALA A 32 -15.05 -10.32 0.37
N THR A 33 -15.80 -11.39 0.65
CA THR A 33 -15.94 -11.95 2.00
C THR A 33 -14.74 -12.78 2.46
N ARG A 34 -13.88 -13.21 1.52
CA ARG A 34 -12.72 -14.07 1.78
C ARG A 34 -11.40 -13.29 1.86
N GLU A 35 -11.38 -12.04 1.42
CA GLU A 35 -10.19 -11.19 1.49
C GLU A 35 -9.95 -10.69 2.92
N ALA A 36 -8.69 -10.76 3.36
CA ALA A 36 -8.29 -10.26 4.66
C ALA A 36 -8.58 -8.76 4.77
N GLY A 37 -9.31 -8.35 5.81
CA GLY A 37 -9.71 -6.96 6.02
C GLY A 37 -10.89 -6.49 5.15
N GLY A 38 -11.53 -7.38 4.38
CA GLY A 38 -12.73 -7.07 3.59
C GLY A 38 -12.49 -6.16 2.38
N ILE A 39 -11.23 -6.01 1.94
CA ILE A 39 -10.84 -5.12 0.85
C ILE A 39 -9.86 -5.78 -0.12
N THR A 40 -9.97 -5.44 -1.41
CA THR A 40 -8.99 -5.82 -2.42
C THR A 40 -7.65 -5.17 -2.12
N GLN A 41 -6.62 -5.99 -1.89
CA GLN A 41 -5.24 -5.58 -1.58
C GLN A 41 -4.22 -6.09 -2.62
N ALA A 42 -4.68 -6.66 -3.74
CA ALA A 42 -3.86 -7.08 -4.87
C ALA A 42 -4.63 -6.82 -6.17
N ILE A 43 -3.92 -6.47 -7.26
CA ILE A 43 -4.55 -6.34 -8.58
C ILE A 43 -4.86 -7.73 -9.12
N GLY A 44 -6.05 -7.93 -9.69
CA GLY A 44 -6.48 -9.20 -10.28
C GLY A 44 -7.10 -8.97 -11.65
N ALA A 45 -7.20 -10.03 -12.46
CA ALA A 45 -7.92 -9.95 -13.72
C ALA A 45 -8.69 -11.24 -13.98
N TYR A 46 -9.88 -11.10 -14.58
CA TYR A 46 -10.76 -12.21 -14.88
C TYR A 46 -11.64 -11.90 -16.09
N GLU A 47 -12.21 -12.94 -16.70
CA GLU A 47 -13.06 -12.82 -17.89
C GLU A 47 -14.47 -13.30 -17.55
N ILE A 48 -15.47 -12.58 -18.05
CA ILE A 48 -16.88 -12.98 -18.03
C ILE A 48 -17.50 -12.82 -19.42
N THR A 49 -18.62 -13.48 -19.65
CA THR A 49 -19.39 -13.31 -20.90
C THR A 49 -20.70 -12.61 -20.59
N HIS A 50 -20.93 -11.46 -21.24
CA HIS A 50 -22.20 -10.74 -21.19
C HIS A 50 -22.88 -10.81 -22.56
N GLY A 51 -24.07 -11.42 -22.62
CA GLY A 51 -24.70 -11.79 -23.89
C GLY A 51 -23.83 -12.75 -24.71
N SER A 52 -23.31 -12.29 -25.85
CA SER A 52 -22.40 -13.03 -26.73
C SER A 52 -20.97 -12.48 -26.73
N GLN A 53 -20.68 -11.42 -25.95
CA GLN A 53 -19.39 -10.77 -25.94
C GLN A 53 -18.62 -11.09 -24.65
N PRO A 54 -17.38 -11.61 -24.74
CA PRO A 54 -16.48 -11.70 -23.60
C PRO A 54 -16.01 -10.30 -23.17
N ILE A 55 -15.85 -10.10 -21.86
CA ILE A 55 -15.35 -8.87 -21.24
C ILE A 55 -14.31 -9.27 -20.20
N THR A 56 -13.14 -8.63 -20.26
CA THR A 56 -12.09 -8.83 -19.25
C THR A 56 -12.12 -7.70 -18.25
N PHE A 57 -12.13 -8.02 -16.97
CA PHE A 57 -12.09 -7.06 -15.87
C PHE A 57 -10.73 -7.07 -15.18
N ILE A 58 -10.24 -5.88 -14.83
CA ILE A 58 -9.10 -5.65 -13.93
C ILE A 58 -9.66 -5.14 -12.59
N ASP A 59 -9.49 -5.92 -11.54
CA ASP A 59 -9.77 -5.49 -10.17
C ASP A 59 -8.59 -4.70 -9.61
N THR A 60 -8.81 -3.46 -9.21
CA THR A 60 -7.76 -2.60 -8.65
C THR A 60 -8.03 -2.24 -7.18
N PRO A 61 -7.00 -2.26 -6.31
CA PRO A 61 -7.16 -1.90 -4.91
C PRO A 61 -7.46 -0.40 -4.71
N GLY A 62 -8.40 -0.11 -3.81
CA GLY A 62 -8.87 1.26 -3.53
C GLY A 62 -8.02 2.06 -2.55
N HIS A 63 -7.10 1.43 -1.81
CA HIS A 63 -6.33 2.09 -0.76
C HIS A 63 -5.20 2.94 -1.34
N GLU A 64 -4.99 4.14 -0.79
CA GLU A 64 -3.92 5.09 -1.17
C GLU A 64 -2.54 4.44 -1.38
N ALA A 65 -2.13 3.48 -0.54
CA ALA A 65 -0.85 2.79 -0.63
C ALA A 65 -0.62 2.08 -1.97
N PHE A 66 -1.69 1.74 -2.69
CA PHE A 66 -1.63 1.04 -3.98
C PHE A 66 -1.83 1.96 -5.20
N LYS A 67 -1.47 3.24 -5.09
CA LYS A 67 -1.57 4.21 -6.20
C LYS A 67 -0.92 3.73 -7.50
N ALA A 68 0.25 3.09 -7.42
CA ALA A 68 0.94 2.53 -8.58
C ALA A 68 0.14 1.42 -9.27
N MET A 69 -0.56 0.56 -8.50
CA MET A 69 -1.43 -0.48 -9.07
C MET A 69 -2.64 0.12 -9.79
N ARG A 70 -3.23 1.21 -9.26
CA ARG A 70 -4.33 1.93 -9.96
C ARG A 70 -3.87 2.53 -11.28
N ALA A 71 -2.69 3.16 -11.31
CA ALA A 71 -2.13 3.69 -12.54
C ALA A 71 -1.89 2.58 -13.59
N CYS A 72 -1.34 1.44 -13.16
CA CYS A 72 -1.17 0.25 -14.00
C CYS A 72 -2.50 -0.26 -14.55
N GLY A 73 -3.55 -0.35 -13.71
CA GLY A 73 -4.88 -0.77 -14.16
C GLY A 73 -5.47 0.19 -15.20
N ALA A 74 -5.26 1.51 -15.04
CA ALA A 74 -5.75 2.53 -15.97
C ALA A 74 -5.05 2.42 -17.33
N GLU A 75 -3.72 2.37 -17.36
CA GLU A 75 -2.94 2.23 -18.60
C GLU A 75 -3.18 0.87 -19.29
N GLY A 76 -3.51 -0.15 -18.51
CA GLY A 76 -3.80 -1.50 -18.99
C GLY A 76 -5.18 -1.68 -19.62
N ALA A 77 -6.14 -0.81 -19.30
CA ALA A 77 -7.53 -0.96 -19.72
C ALA A 77 -7.89 -0.12 -20.95
N ASP A 78 -8.91 -0.58 -21.67
CA ASP A 78 -9.54 0.14 -22.78
C ASP A 78 -10.61 1.11 -22.28
N LEU A 79 -11.27 0.76 -21.18
CA LEU A 79 -12.28 1.57 -20.49
C LEU A 79 -12.13 1.38 -18.97
N ALA A 80 -12.44 2.41 -18.18
CA ALA A 80 -12.54 2.28 -16.73
C ALA A 80 -13.98 2.45 -16.22
N ILE A 81 -14.33 1.75 -15.15
CA ILE A 81 -15.54 1.98 -14.36
C ILE A 81 -15.13 2.68 -13.06
N LEU A 82 -15.55 3.94 -12.91
CA LEU A 82 -15.40 4.69 -11.67
C LEU A 82 -16.59 4.43 -10.76
N VAL A 83 -16.39 3.63 -9.72
CA VAL A 83 -17.41 3.30 -8.72
C VAL A 83 -17.42 4.36 -7.63
N VAL A 84 -18.58 4.99 -7.42
CA VAL A 84 -18.80 6.00 -6.38
C VAL A 84 -20.03 5.63 -5.57
N ALA A 85 -19.88 5.56 -4.25
CA ALA A 85 -20.97 5.23 -3.35
C ALA A 85 -21.96 6.40 -3.20
N SER A 86 -23.26 6.13 -3.37
CA SER A 86 -24.32 7.13 -3.28
C SER A 86 -24.56 7.71 -1.88
N ASP A 87 -24.16 6.98 -0.82
CA ASP A 87 -24.22 7.42 0.58
C ASP A 87 -23.00 8.28 0.99
N ASP A 88 -21.89 8.15 0.25
CA ASP A 88 -20.58 8.67 0.68
C ASP A 88 -20.01 9.76 -0.23
N GLY A 89 -20.40 9.78 -1.51
CA GLY A 89 -19.99 10.76 -2.51
C GLY A 89 -18.53 10.63 -2.93
N VAL A 90 -17.96 11.70 -3.47
CA VAL A 90 -16.56 11.71 -3.97
C VAL A 90 -15.57 11.83 -2.81
N LYS A 91 -14.62 10.90 -2.73
CA LYS A 91 -13.55 10.87 -1.71
C LYS A 91 -12.16 11.15 -2.28
N PRO A 92 -11.13 11.40 -1.45
CA PRO A 92 -9.76 11.64 -1.93
C PRO A 92 -9.25 10.58 -2.91
N GLN A 93 -9.50 9.31 -2.63
CA GLN A 93 -9.10 8.19 -3.50
C GLN A 93 -9.92 8.12 -4.79
N THR A 94 -11.17 8.62 -4.79
CA THR A 94 -11.96 8.83 -6.01
C THR A 94 -11.31 9.90 -6.88
N LYS A 95 -10.86 11.02 -6.30
CA LYS A 95 -10.12 12.07 -7.02
C LYS A 95 -8.82 11.54 -7.61
N GLU A 96 -8.09 10.72 -6.85
CA GLU A 96 -6.89 10.06 -7.37
C GLU A 96 -7.20 9.10 -8.53
N ALA A 97 -8.30 8.35 -8.45
CA ALA A 97 -8.73 7.48 -9.55
C ALA A 97 -9.06 8.28 -10.81
N ILE A 98 -9.77 9.41 -10.67
CA ILE A 98 -10.05 10.36 -11.75
C ILE A 98 -8.74 10.89 -12.36
N GLU A 99 -7.78 11.27 -11.52
CA GLU A 99 -6.45 11.71 -11.97
C GLU A 99 -5.72 10.62 -12.77
N CYS A 100 -5.79 9.36 -12.31
CA CYS A 100 -5.18 8.22 -13.00
C CYS A 100 -5.77 7.97 -14.38
N VAL A 101 -7.11 7.90 -14.51
CA VAL A 101 -7.76 7.66 -15.81
C VAL A 101 -7.53 8.82 -16.78
N ASN A 102 -7.56 10.06 -16.29
CA ASN A 102 -7.29 11.24 -17.12
C ASN A 102 -5.84 11.28 -17.61
N LYS A 103 -4.86 10.93 -16.76
CA LYS A 103 -3.44 10.83 -17.17
C LYS A 103 -3.19 9.71 -18.17
N ALA A 104 -3.85 8.57 -17.98
CA ALA A 104 -3.77 7.44 -18.91
C ALA A 104 -4.55 7.69 -20.22
N LYS A 105 -5.40 8.74 -20.25
CA LYS A 105 -6.36 9.02 -21.34
C LYS A 105 -7.30 7.85 -21.59
N THR A 106 -7.60 7.08 -20.54
CA THR A 106 -8.52 5.95 -20.61
C THR A 106 -9.93 6.50 -20.47
N PRO A 107 -10.84 6.26 -21.44
CA PRO A 107 -12.24 6.64 -21.29
C PRO A 107 -12.83 5.91 -20.08
N PHE A 108 -13.83 6.53 -19.44
CA PHE A 108 -14.43 5.93 -18.26
C PHE A 108 -15.92 6.22 -18.16
N ILE A 109 -16.60 5.33 -17.46
CA ILE A 109 -18.02 5.43 -17.12
C ILE A 109 -18.17 5.45 -15.60
N VAL A 110 -19.26 6.03 -15.10
CA VAL A 110 -19.50 6.12 -13.65
C VAL A 110 -20.58 5.13 -13.22
N ALA A 111 -20.26 4.31 -12.23
CA ALA A 111 -21.23 3.46 -11.53
C ALA A 111 -21.54 4.07 -10.15
N ILE A 112 -22.73 4.65 -9.99
CA ILE A 112 -23.19 5.16 -8.70
C ILE A 112 -23.78 3.99 -7.89
N ASN A 113 -23.04 3.52 -6.90
CA ASN A 113 -23.33 2.28 -6.18
C ASN A 113 -24.11 2.50 -4.88
N LYS A 114 -24.58 1.40 -4.27
CA LYS A 114 -25.29 1.34 -2.97
C LYS A 114 -26.64 2.05 -2.96
N THR A 115 -27.35 2.04 -4.09
CA THR A 115 -28.71 2.60 -4.20
C THR A 115 -29.73 1.91 -3.29
N ASP A 116 -29.42 0.71 -2.78
CA ASP A 116 -30.26 -0.03 -1.83
C ASP A 116 -30.24 0.53 -0.40
N LEU A 117 -29.30 1.41 -0.07
CA LEU A 117 -29.20 1.98 1.27
C LEU A 117 -30.22 3.11 1.50
N PRO A 118 -30.82 3.22 2.69
CA PRO A 118 -31.76 4.30 3.00
C PRO A 118 -31.11 5.70 2.98
N GLY A 119 -29.78 5.77 3.11
CA GLY A 119 -29.00 7.00 3.02
C GLY A 119 -28.46 7.32 1.62
N ALA A 120 -28.86 6.57 0.60
CA ALA A 120 -28.41 6.79 -0.77
C ALA A 120 -28.91 8.14 -1.31
N ASP A 121 -27.99 8.99 -1.78
CA ASP A 121 -28.31 10.27 -2.41
C ASP A 121 -27.57 10.39 -3.76
N ILE A 122 -28.29 10.00 -4.81
CA ILE A 122 -27.77 10.02 -6.18
C ILE A 122 -27.54 11.46 -6.64
N GLU A 123 -28.46 12.39 -6.36
CA GLU A 123 -28.35 13.77 -6.84
C GLU A 123 -27.16 14.50 -6.19
N LYS A 124 -26.96 14.31 -4.88
CA LYS A 124 -25.75 14.82 -4.21
C LYS A 124 -24.49 14.24 -4.83
N THR A 125 -24.45 12.93 -5.08
CA THR A 125 -23.28 12.27 -5.67
C THR A 125 -22.95 12.81 -7.08
N LYS A 126 -23.97 13.09 -7.90
CA LYS A 126 -23.80 13.74 -9.21
C LYS A 126 -23.21 15.15 -9.08
N ASN A 127 -23.69 15.93 -8.12
CA ASN A 127 -23.16 17.28 -7.84
C ASN A 127 -21.69 17.21 -7.37
N ASP A 128 -21.36 16.26 -6.50
CA ASP A 128 -19.99 16.04 -6.03
C ASP A 128 -19.07 15.65 -7.19
N LEU A 129 -19.53 14.82 -8.13
CA LEU A 129 -18.78 14.45 -9.34
C LEU A 129 -18.50 15.66 -10.23
N ALA A 130 -19.52 16.51 -10.46
CA ALA A 130 -19.35 17.73 -11.24
C ALA A 130 -18.34 18.70 -10.61
N GLN A 131 -18.31 18.81 -9.27
CA GLN A 131 -17.29 19.61 -8.55
C GLN A 131 -15.86 19.06 -8.68
N ASN A 132 -15.70 17.83 -9.15
CA ASN A 132 -14.41 17.20 -9.39
C ASN A 132 -14.18 16.93 -10.89
N ASP A 133 -14.75 17.78 -11.73
CA ASP A 133 -14.59 17.79 -13.20
C ASP A 133 -15.08 16.51 -13.90
N VAL A 134 -15.98 15.76 -13.28
CA VAL A 134 -16.66 14.62 -13.88
C VAL A 134 -18.09 15.03 -14.24
N TYR A 135 -18.28 15.47 -15.48
CA TYR A 135 -19.56 15.94 -15.98
C TYR A 135 -20.34 14.77 -16.60
N LEU A 136 -21.45 14.41 -15.95
CA LEU A 136 -22.27 13.26 -16.36
C LEU A 136 -23.25 13.58 -17.49
N GLU A 137 -23.55 12.58 -18.32
CA GLU A 137 -24.62 12.65 -19.32
C GLU A 137 -25.98 12.97 -18.67
N GLY A 138 -26.76 13.82 -19.33
CA GLY A 138 -28.02 14.36 -18.80
C GLY A 138 -27.86 15.53 -17.81
N TYR A 139 -26.62 15.86 -17.41
CA TYR A 139 -26.29 16.94 -16.48
C TYR A 139 -25.23 17.90 -17.06
N GLY A 140 -25.24 18.07 -18.38
CA GLY A 140 -24.34 18.99 -19.09
C GLY A 140 -22.94 18.42 -19.38
N GLY A 141 -22.74 17.11 -19.24
CA GLY A 141 -21.49 16.43 -19.57
C GLY A 141 -21.62 15.27 -20.55
N ASN A 142 -20.51 14.57 -20.73
CA ASN A 142 -20.33 13.47 -21.70
C ASN A 142 -19.88 12.16 -21.06
N VAL A 143 -19.80 12.09 -19.72
CA VAL A 143 -19.46 10.86 -19.01
C VAL A 143 -20.72 10.04 -18.80
N SER A 144 -20.82 8.91 -19.50
CA SER A 144 -21.93 7.98 -19.36
C SER A 144 -21.93 7.36 -17.94
N TRP A 145 -23.12 7.11 -17.40
CA TRP A 145 -23.26 6.61 -16.03
C TRP A 145 -24.50 5.76 -15.83
N HIS A 146 -24.46 4.91 -14.80
CA HIS A 146 -25.63 4.16 -14.35
C HIS A 146 -25.65 4.03 -12.83
N ALA A 147 -26.84 3.97 -12.25
CA ALA A 147 -27.04 3.74 -10.83
C ALA A 147 -27.22 2.25 -10.56
N ILE A 148 -26.51 1.70 -9.58
CA ILE A 148 -26.49 0.27 -9.31
C ILE A 148 -26.57 -0.04 -7.81
N SER A 149 -27.03 -1.25 -7.50
CA SER A 149 -26.79 -1.89 -6.22
C SER A 149 -25.97 -3.15 -6.45
N ALA A 150 -24.66 -3.07 -6.18
CA ALA A 150 -23.76 -4.22 -6.25
C ALA A 150 -24.19 -5.37 -5.30
N LYS A 151 -24.94 -5.05 -4.25
CA LYS A 151 -25.43 -6.03 -3.27
C LYS A 151 -26.64 -6.81 -3.75
N THR A 152 -27.61 -6.12 -4.37
CA THR A 152 -28.85 -6.76 -4.84
C THR A 152 -28.76 -7.24 -6.28
N GLY A 153 -27.81 -6.69 -7.05
CA GLY A 153 -27.66 -6.93 -8.48
C GLY A 153 -28.42 -5.95 -9.37
N GLU A 154 -29.21 -5.04 -8.80
CA GLU A 154 -29.99 -4.06 -9.55
C GLU A 154 -29.08 -3.12 -10.35
N GLY A 155 -29.41 -2.89 -11.63
CA GLY A 155 -28.69 -1.98 -12.53
C GLY A 155 -27.38 -2.53 -13.12
N ILE A 156 -26.93 -3.72 -12.71
CA ILE A 156 -25.63 -4.26 -13.18
C ILE A 156 -25.69 -4.64 -14.66
N ASN A 157 -26.79 -5.22 -15.14
CA ASN A 157 -26.91 -5.58 -16.56
C ASN A 157 -26.89 -4.34 -17.45
N GLU A 158 -27.61 -3.30 -17.04
CA GLU A 158 -27.66 -2.01 -17.72
C GLU A 158 -26.28 -1.32 -17.72
N LEU A 159 -25.52 -1.43 -16.62
CA LEU A 159 -24.13 -0.98 -16.58
C LEU A 159 -23.26 -1.74 -17.57
N LEU A 160 -23.40 -3.07 -17.67
CA LEU A 160 -22.63 -3.89 -18.61
C LEU A 160 -23.01 -3.60 -20.07
N ASP A 161 -24.30 -3.35 -20.35
CA ASP A 161 -24.76 -2.92 -21.68
C ASP A 161 -24.12 -1.59 -22.08
N LEU A 162 -24.01 -0.66 -21.13
CA LEU A 162 -23.36 0.63 -21.32
C LEU A 162 -21.84 0.48 -21.54
N VAL A 163 -21.17 -0.44 -20.82
CA VAL A 163 -19.76 -0.78 -21.06
C VAL A 163 -19.55 -1.28 -22.49
N VAL A 164 -20.38 -2.25 -22.92
CA VAL A 164 -20.29 -2.82 -24.27
C VAL A 164 -20.48 -1.73 -25.32
N LEU A 165 -21.51 -0.89 -25.17
CA LEU A 165 -21.79 0.21 -26.08
C LEU A 165 -20.61 1.20 -26.17
N ALA A 166 -20.03 1.59 -25.04
CA ALA A 166 -18.88 2.48 -24.99
C ALA A 166 -17.66 1.87 -25.70
N THR A 167 -17.41 0.57 -25.50
CA THR A 167 -16.26 -0.11 -26.11
C THR A 167 -16.43 -0.42 -27.60
N ASP A 168 -17.67 -0.57 -28.07
CA ASP A 168 -17.96 -0.77 -29.49
C ASP A 168 -17.61 0.47 -30.33
N LEU A 169 -17.68 1.67 -29.73
CA LEU A 169 -17.27 2.92 -30.36
C LEU A 169 -15.74 3.06 -30.52
N GLU A 170 -14.96 2.35 -29.69
CA GLU A 170 -13.49 2.40 -29.70
C GLU A 170 -12.86 1.47 -30.76
N GLU A 171 -13.67 0.69 -31.50
CA GLU A 171 -13.24 -0.22 -32.59
C GLU A 171 -12.03 -1.09 -32.20
N LEU A 172 -12.06 -1.68 -31.01
CA LEU A 172 -10.94 -2.44 -30.44
C LEU A 172 -10.55 -3.64 -31.34
N THR A 173 -9.34 -3.59 -31.90
CA THR A 173 -8.79 -4.65 -32.75
C THR A 173 -7.47 -5.21 -32.24
N CYS A 174 -7.16 -6.44 -32.65
CA CYS A 174 -5.87 -7.10 -32.46
C CYS A 174 -5.41 -7.82 -33.73
N ASP A 175 -4.12 -8.06 -33.83
CA ASP A 175 -3.52 -8.98 -34.78
C ASP A 175 -3.02 -10.22 -34.05
N ASN A 176 -3.70 -11.35 -34.25
CA ASN A 176 -3.37 -12.61 -33.56
C ASN A 176 -2.04 -13.22 -34.03
N GLU A 177 -1.55 -12.82 -35.22
CA GLU A 177 -0.31 -13.34 -35.81
C GLU A 177 0.91 -12.46 -35.45
N ALA A 178 0.68 -11.28 -34.88
CA ALA A 178 1.75 -10.42 -34.41
C ALA A 178 2.45 -11.00 -33.17
N CYS A 179 3.63 -10.44 -32.85
CA CYS A 179 4.26 -10.68 -31.56
C CYS A 179 3.27 -10.38 -30.43
N SER A 180 3.25 -11.25 -29.43
CA SER A 180 2.40 -11.03 -28.26
C SER A 180 2.89 -9.80 -27.51
N GLU A 181 1.96 -8.94 -27.16
CA GLU A 181 2.20 -7.74 -26.37
C GLU A 181 1.12 -7.64 -25.31
N GLY A 182 1.47 -7.17 -24.13
CA GLY A 182 0.51 -6.92 -23.07
C GLY A 182 1.15 -6.29 -21.85
N ILE A 183 0.42 -6.26 -20.74
CA ILE A 183 0.85 -5.60 -19.51
C ILE A 183 1.02 -6.61 -18.36
N VAL A 184 2.08 -6.43 -17.58
CA VAL A 184 2.29 -7.17 -16.33
C VAL A 184 1.42 -6.57 -15.23
N LEU A 185 0.51 -7.37 -14.67
CA LEU A 185 -0.34 -6.96 -13.55
C LEU A 185 0.27 -7.35 -12.21
N ARG A 186 0.81 -8.57 -12.08
CA ARG A 186 1.43 -9.04 -10.83
C ARG A 186 2.71 -9.80 -11.11
N SER A 187 3.61 -9.72 -10.15
CA SER A 187 4.91 -10.37 -10.19
C SER A 187 5.26 -10.78 -8.75
N MET A 188 5.41 -12.09 -8.53
CA MET A 188 5.66 -12.66 -7.22
C MET A 188 6.69 -13.79 -7.28
N ARG A 189 7.35 -14.04 -6.16
CA ARG A 189 8.29 -15.16 -6.02
C ARG A 189 7.67 -16.23 -5.12
N ASP A 190 7.33 -17.35 -5.72
CA ASP A 190 6.83 -18.52 -5.03
C ASP A 190 7.99 -19.46 -4.66
N SER A 191 8.02 -19.92 -3.42
CA SER A 191 9.08 -20.79 -2.89
C SER A 191 9.26 -22.13 -3.61
N ARG A 192 8.22 -22.63 -4.30
CA ARG A 192 8.22 -23.92 -5.00
C ARG A 192 8.19 -23.74 -6.52
N ARG A 193 7.48 -22.72 -6.99
CA ARG A 193 7.23 -22.47 -8.41
C ARG A 193 8.23 -21.49 -9.02
N GLY A 194 8.99 -20.75 -8.21
CA GLY A 194 9.91 -19.71 -8.69
C GLY A 194 9.17 -18.41 -9.02
N VAL A 195 9.59 -17.72 -10.08
CA VAL A 195 8.95 -16.45 -10.50
C VAL A 195 7.62 -16.75 -11.18
N VAL A 196 6.54 -16.22 -10.59
CA VAL A 196 5.17 -16.34 -11.09
C VAL A 196 4.69 -14.94 -11.46
N VAL A 197 4.23 -14.77 -12.71
CA VAL A 197 3.82 -13.47 -13.25
C VAL A 197 2.43 -13.61 -13.83
N SER A 198 1.55 -12.65 -13.52
CA SER A 198 0.24 -12.56 -14.15
C SER A 198 0.09 -11.25 -14.91
N GLY A 199 -0.65 -11.27 -16.01
CA GLY A 199 -0.84 -10.11 -16.86
C GLY A 199 -2.06 -10.25 -17.77
N ILE A 200 -2.21 -9.30 -18.68
CA ILE A 200 -3.23 -9.32 -19.73
C ILE A 200 -2.56 -9.14 -21.08
N ILE A 201 -3.01 -9.92 -22.06
CA ILE A 201 -2.57 -9.84 -23.45
C ILE A 201 -3.33 -8.71 -24.13
N LYS A 202 -2.67 -7.74 -24.77
CA LYS A 202 -3.33 -6.69 -25.57
C LYS A 202 -3.35 -7.03 -27.06
N ASN A 203 -2.28 -7.65 -27.55
CA ASN A 203 -2.12 -8.00 -28.96
C ASN A 203 -1.39 -9.35 -29.11
N GLY A 204 -1.59 -10.04 -30.23
CA GLY A 204 -1.02 -11.37 -30.46
C GLY A 204 -1.61 -12.48 -29.57
N ALA A 205 -1.16 -13.72 -29.79
CA ALA A 205 -1.56 -14.87 -28.99
C ALA A 205 -0.37 -15.43 -28.19
N LEU A 206 -0.56 -15.56 -26.87
CA LEU A 206 0.50 -15.99 -25.96
C LEU A 206 0.56 -17.52 -25.92
N LYS A 207 1.73 -18.09 -26.23
CA LYS A 207 1.91 -19.55 -26.35
C LYS A 207 3.03 -20.05 -25.44
N ILE A 208 2.90 -21.29 -24.98
CA ILE A 208 3.99 -21.98 -24.28
C ILE A 208 5.20 -22.09 -25.20
N GLY A 209 6.40 -21.90 -24.64
CA GLY A 209 7.66 -22.02 -25.35
C GLY A 209 8.16 -20.75 -26.03
N LEU A 210 7.37 -19.67 -26.07
CA LEU A 210 7.84 -18.39 -26.59
C LEU A 210 8.89 -17.77 -25.66
N ALA A 211 9.84 -17.04 -26.26
CA ALA A 211 10.69 -16.11 -25.53
C ALA A 211 9.82 -14.94 -25.06
N ILE A 212 10.06 -14.46 -23.83
CA ILE A 212 9.34 -13.34 -23.24
C ILE A 212 10.32 -12.37 -22.59
N ALA A 213 10.08 -11.07 -22.77
CA ALA A 213 10.86 -10.04 -22.12
C ALA A 213 9.98 -8.84 -21.73
N THR A 214 10.37 -8.19 -20.64
CA THR A 214 9.98 -6.85 -20.24
C THR A 214 11.23 -5.97 -20.19
N GLN A 215 11.07 -4.72 -19.80
CA GLN A 215 12.20 -3.80 -19.64
C GLN A 215 13.21 -4.29 -18.59
N THR A 216 12.74 -4.99 -17.55
CA THR A 216 13.56 -5.39 -16.40
C THR A 216 13.82 -6.88 -16.27
N ALA A 217 13.08 -7.73 -16.98
CA ALA A 217 13.23 -9.18 -16.88
C ALA A 217 13.05 -9.87 -18.22
N LYS A 218 13.61 -11.08 -18.34
CA LYS A 218 13.46 -11.95 -19.51
C LYS A 218 13.28 -13.40 -19.12
N GLY A 219 12.90 -14.22 -20.08
CA GLY A 219 12.86 -15.66 -19.92
C GLY A 219 12.15 -16.36 -21.07
N LYS A 220 11.63 -17.55 -20.78
CA LYS A 220 10.90 -18.39 -21.73
C LYS A 220 9.67 -18.96 -21.05
N ILE A 221 8.52 -18.90 -21.70
CA ILE A 221 7.26 -19.39 -21.11
C ILE A 221 7.32 -20.91 -20.97
N LYS A 222 7.41 -21.39 -19.73
CA LYS A 222 7.47 -22.83 -19.41
C LYS A 222 6.10 -23.38 -19.06
N ILE A 223 5.31 -22.60 -18.34
CA ILE A 223 3.93 -22.91 -17.95
C ILE A 223 3.09 -21.68 -18.24
N LEU A 224 1.90 -21.92 -18.80
CA LEU A 224 0.88 -20.92 -19.08
C LEU A 224 -0.44 -21.43 -18.50
N GLU A 225 -1.06 -20.63 -17.63
CA GLU A 225 -2.30 -20.91 -16.92
C GLU A 225 -3.35 -19.84 -17.25
N ASN A 226 -4.60 -20.27 -17.39
CA ASN A 226 -5.76 -19.37 -17.55
C ASN A 226 -6.27 -18.87 -16.17
N THR A 227 -7.34 -18.08 -16.18
CA THR A 227 -7.98 -17.54 -14.95
C THR A 227 -8.59 -18.61 -14.04
N ALA A 228 -8.89 -19.80 -14.55
CA ALA A 228 -9.37 -20.95 -13.77
C ALA A 228 -8.23 -21.74 -13.11
N GLY A 229 -6.98 -21.47 -13.47
CA GLY A 229 -5.79 -22.19 -13.01
C GLY A 229 -5.46 -23.43 -13.85
N ASP A 230 -6.15 -23.63 -14.98
CA ASP A 230 -5.86 -24.73 -15.90
C ASP A 230 -4.64 -24.39 -16.75
N GLN A 231 -3.76 -25.37 -16.96
CA GLN A 231 -2.63 -25.23 -17.88
C GLN A 231 -3.12 -25.32 -19.32
N VAL A 232 -2.75 -24.32 -20.12
CA VAL A 232 -3.18 -24.17 -21.52
C VAL A 232 -1.99 -23.95 -22.43
N SER A 233 -2.08 -24.39 -23.69
CA SER A 233 -1.00 -24.21 -24.67
C SER A 233 -0.96 -22.82 -25.29
N GLU A 234 -2.10 -22.13 -25.33
CA GLU A 234 -2.30 -20.84 -25.98
C GLU A 234 -3.40 -20.02 -25.27
N LEU A 235 -3.23 -18.71 -25.21
CA LEU A 235 -4.24 -17.75 -24.78
C LEU A 235 -4.45 -16.66 -25.83
N ALA A 236 -5.70 -16.28 -26.02
CA ALA A 236 -6.13 -15.26 -26.96
C ALA A 236 -5.87 -13.84 -26.45
N PRO A 237 -5.85 -12.82 -27.33
CA PRO A 237 -5.84 -11.43 -26.91
C PRO A 237 -6.94 -11.11 -25.90
N SER A 238 -6.65 -10.17 -25.00
CA SER A 238 -7.47 -9.73 -23.86
C SER A 238 -7.63 -10.76 -22.75
N ALA A 239 -7.24 -12.03 -22.95
CA ALA A 239 -7.26 -13.01 -21.88
C ALA A 239 -6.22 -12.66 -20.79
N PRO A 240 -6.61 -12.75 -19.50
CA PRO A 240 -5.65 -12.77 -18.41
C PRO A 240 -4.86 -14.08 -18.40
N PHE A 241 -3.60 -14.00 -17.97
CA PHE A 241 -2.72 -15.16 -17.87
C PHE A 241 -2.00 -15.20 -16.53
N LEU A 242 -1.52 -16.41 -16.19
CA LEU A 242 -0.46 -16.64 -15.23
C LEU A 242 0.63 -17.47 -15.91
N ILE A 243 1.88 -17.02 -15.82
CA ILE A 243 3.03 -17.71 -16.42
C ILE A 243 4.14 -17.96 -15.43
N LEU A 244 4.92 -18.98 -15.75
CA LEU A 244 6.19 -19.29 -15.12
C LEU A 244 7.26 -19.37 -16.19
N GLY A 245 8.46 -18.86 -15.88
CA GLY A 245 9.63 -18.98 -16.74
C GLY A 245 10.43 -17.71 -16.96
N PHE A 246 10.07 -16.61 -16.31
CA PHE A 246 10.98 -15.48 -16.11
C PHE A 246 12.16 -15.88 -15.22
N GLU A 247 13.33 -15.33 -15.52
CA GLU A 247 14.55 -15.49 -14.73
C GLU A 247 14.53 -14.57 -13.50
N ASP A 248 14.10 -13.33 -13.70
CA ASP A 248 13.97 -12.27 -12.70
C ASP A 248 12.53 -11.77 -12.58
N LEU A 249 12.22 -11.00 -11.53
CA LEU A 249 10.88 -10.43 -11.33
C LEU A 249 10.69 -9.21 -12.24
N PRO A 250 9.80 -9.25 -13.26
CA PRO A 250 9.42 -8.04 -13.98
C PRO A 250 8.70 -7.07 -13.05
N LYS A 251 8.78 -5.76 -13.33
CA LYS A 251 8.00 -4.77 -12.58
C LYS A 251 6.54 -4.76 -13.03
N VAL A 252 5.66 -4.46 -12.09
CA VAL A 252 4.22 -4.26 -12.36
C VAL A 252 4.03 -3.01 -13.22
N GLY A 253 3.18 -3.11 -14.23
CA GLY A 253 2.90 -2.06 -15.21
C GLY A 253 3.84 -2.05 -16.41
N GLU A 254 4.88 -2.87 -16.43
CA GLU A 254 5.72 -3.00 -17.63
C GLU A 254 4.96 -3.70 -18.76
N THR A 255 5.20 -3.22 -19.98
CA THR A 255 4.82 -3.93 -21.19
C THR A 255 5.73 -5.15 -21.34
N PHE A 256 5.12 -6.31 -21.60
CA PHE A 256 5.85 -7.50 -22.02
C PHE A 256 5.70 -7.70 -23.52
N TYR A 257 6.73 -8.29 -24.12
CA TYR A 257 6.72 -8.78 -25.49
C TYR A 257 7.06 -10.27 -25.48
N ALA A 258 6.37 -11.06 -26.30
CA ALA A 258 6.69 -12.47 -26.48
C ALA A 258 6.60 -12.92 -27.94
N GLY A 259 7.51 -13.82 -28.33
CA GLY A 259 7.65 -14.30 -29.70
C GLY A 259 8.74 -15.36 -29.85
N GLU A 260 8.95 -15.85 -31.08
CA GLU A 260 9.87 -16.94 -31.36
C GLU A 260 11.34 -16.51 -31.33
N ASN A 261 11.64 -15.31 -31.83
CA ASN A 261 13.00 -14.78 -31.90
C ASN A 261 13.36 -14.02 -30.62
N GLU A 262 14.14 -14.66 -29.75
CA GLU A 262 14.56 -14.10 -28.47
C GLU A 262 15.25 -12.73 -28.59
N LYS A 263 16.09 -12.52 -29.62
CA LYS A 263 16.80 -11.25 -29.80
C LYS A 263 15.87 -10.10 -30.12
N GLU A 264 14.94 -10.33 -31.05
CA GLU A 264 13.93 -9.33 -31.45
C GLU A 264 13.05 -8.92 -30.26
N ILE A 265 12.66 -9.89 -29.44
CA ILE A 265 11.83 -9.64 -28.25
C ILE A 265 12.57 -8.83 -27.19
N GLN A 266 13.85 -9.11 -26.97
CA GLN A 266 14.68 -8.33 -26.05
C GLN A 266 14.91 -6.89 -26.56
N GLU A 267 15.15 -6.72 -27.86
CA GLU A 267 15.31 -5.40 -28.47
C GLU A 267 14.02 -4.56 -28.37
N LYS A 268 12.86 -5.16 -28.67
CA LYS A 268 11.55 -4.49 -28.50
C LYS A 268 11.30 -4.07 -27.05
N ALA A 269 11.60 -4.94 -26.10
CA ALA A 269 11.44 -4.63 -24.68
C ALA A 269 12.38 -3.49 -24.25
N ALA A 270 13.64 -3.50 -24.70
CA ALA A 270 14.61 -2.46 -24.38
C ALA A 270 14.26 -1.09 -24.97
N HIS A 271 13.78 -1.04 -26.22
CA HIS A 271 13.38 0.23 -26.86
C HIS A 271 12.15 0.89 -26.22
N SER A 272 11.28 0.13 -25.55
CA SER A 272 10.16 0.70 -24.78
C SER A 272 10.62 1.53 -23.56
N ALA A 273 11.90 1.44 -23.15
CA ALA A 273 12.45 2.12 -21.98
C ALA A 273 12.76 3.62 -22.19
N GLU A 274 12.94 4.09 -23.44
CA GLU A 274 13.42 5.44 -23.72
C GLU A 274 12.43 6.58 -23.37
N SER A 275 11.22 6.26 -22.91
CA SER A 275 10.15 7.25 -22.66
C SER A 275 9.70 7.43 -21.21
N LYS A 276 10.25 6.70 -20.23
CA LYS A 276 9.89 6.87 -18.80
C LYS A 276 11.06 6.62 -17.84
N GLU A 277 12.19 7.32 -18.01
CA GLU A 277 13.17 7.41 -16.93
C GLU A 277 12.78 8.51 -15.92
N THR A 278 12.24 8.10 -14.78
CA THR A 278 12.43 8.85 -13.53
C THR A 278 13.14 7.93 -12.55
N ARG A 279 14.47 7.97 -12.59
CA ARG A 279 15.32 7.40 -11.55
C ARG A 279 15.11 8.22 -10.27
N ASN A 280 14.20 7.77 -9.41
CA ASN A 280 14.27 8.15 -8.00
C ASN A 280 15.46 7.41 -7.38
N GLN A 281 16.62 8.05 -7.43
CA GLN A 281 17.74 7.72 -6.56
C GLN A 281 17.30 8.06 -5.13
N THR A 282 16.97 7.05 -4.34
CA THR A 282 16.81 7.19 -2.90
C THR A 282 18.10 7.73 -2.31
N SER A 283 17.98 8.89 -1.68
CA SER A 283 19.05 9.63 -1.03
C SER A 283 19.65 8.76 0.07
N GLN A 284 20.93 8.42 -0.05
CA GLN A 284 21.69 7.81 1.05
C GLN A 284 21.81 8.84 2.18
N GLY A 285 20.91 8.74 3.15
CA GLY A 285 20.97 9.50 4.39
C GLY A 285 21.94 8.85 5.38
N ASN A 286 22.66 9.68 6.14
CA ASN A 286 23.63 9.24 7.14
C ASN A 286 22.99 8.26 8.16
N PRO A 287 23.53 7.04 8.35
CA PRO A 287 22.90 5.93 9.09
C PRO A 287 23.08 5.96 10.62
N ASN A 288 23.50 7.06 11.22
CA ASN A 288 23.85 7.09 12.65
C ASN A 288 22.72 7.51 13.60
N ASP A 289 21.56 7.98 13.08
CA ASP A 289 20.43 8.42 13.92
C ASP A 289 19.06 7.99 13.33
N SER A 290 19.05 6.92 12.53
CA SER A 290 17.87 6.43 11.80
C SER A 290 17.43 5.04 12.24
N LEU A 291 16.12 4.83 12.22
CA LEU A 291 15.48 3.55 12.48
C LEU A 291 15.61 2.66 11.25
N LYS A 292 16.40 1.60 11.36
CA LYS A 292 16.64 0.70 10.23
C LYS A 292 15.53 -0.33 10.13
N VAL A 293 14.99 -0.50 8.93
CA VAL A 293 13.91 -1.42 8.66
C VAL A 293 14.26 -2.27 7.45
N ILE A 294 13.98 -3.57 7.53
CA ILE A 294 13.98 -4.49 6.39
C ILE A 294 12.54 -4.80 6.02
N LEU A 295 12.20 -4.61 4.75
CA LEU A 295 10.84 -4.80 4.24
C LEU A 295 10.73 -6.10 3.46
N LYS A 296 9.70 -6.88 3.77
CA LYS A 296 9.39 -8.13 3.06
C LYS A 296 7.94 -8.14 2.63
N ALA A 297 7.66 -8.55 1.40
CA ALA A 297 6.30 -8.70 0.93
C ALA A 297 6.15 -9.91 0.01
N ASP A 298 4.93 -10.40 -0.16
CA ASP A 298 4.61 -11.48 -1.09
C ASP A 298 4.83 -11.12 -2.57
N GLU A 299 4.53 -9.86 -2.92
CA GLU A 299 4.57 -9.35 -4.30
C GLU A 299 5.29 -8.00 -4.39
N TYR A 300 5.75 -7.65 -5.60
CA TYR A 300 6.46 -6.38 -5.83
C TYR A 300 5.61 -5.16 -5.46
N ALA A 301 4.35 -5.13 -5.88
CA ALA A 301 3.50 -3.97 -5.65
C ALA A 301 3.04 -3.86 -4.18
N SER A 302 2.94 -5.00 -3.46
CA SER A 302 2.82 -5.03 -2.00
C SER A 302 4.05 -4.40 -1.31
N LEU A 303 5.26 -4.69 -1.82
CA LEU A 303 6.50 -4.12 -1.30
C LEU A 303 6.58 -2.61 -1.52
N GLU A 304 6.21 -2.14 -2.72
CA GLU A 304 6.16 -0.69 -3.02
C GLU A 304 5.12 0.05 -2.17
N ALA A 305 3.94 -0.55 -1.97
CA ALA A 305 2.94 0.00 -1.07
C ALA A 305 3.48 0.11 0.36
N LEU A 306 4.16 -0.94 0.85
CA LEU A 306 4.78 -0.96 2.17
C LEU A 306 5.89 0.10 2.30
N LYS A 307 6.75 0.26 1.29
CA LYS A 307 7.77 1.33 1.24
C LYS A 307 7.13 2.70 1.37
N GLY A 308 6.10 2.98 0.56
CA GLY A 308 5.40 4.26 0.60
C GLY A 308 4.78 4.58 1.96
N ILE A 309 4.23 3.57 2.66
CA ILE A 309 3.73 3.74 4.03
C ILE A 309 4.88 4.05 4.99
N MET A 310 5.98 3.29 4.93
CA MET A 310 7.14 3.50 5.82
C MET A 310 7.80 4.86 5.59
N GLU A 311 7.89 5.34 4.35
CA GLU A 311 8.40 6.68 4.03
C GLU A 311 7.47 7.80 4.52
N LYS A 312 6.15 7.61 4.42
CA LYS A 312 5.14 8.55 4.94
C LYS A 312 5.04 8.51 6.47
N THR A 313 5.44 7.40 7.08
CA THR A 313 5.44 7.23 8.53
C THR A 313 6.51 8.13 9.14
N LYS A 314 6.12 9.38 9.40
CA LYS A 314 6.93 10.30 10.18
C LYS A 314 6.80 9.90 11.64
N THR A 315 7.87 9.42 12.24
CA THR A 315 7.99 9.48 13.71
C THR A 315 8.41 10.90 14.09
N ARG A 316 8.04 11.36 15.29
CA ARG A 316 8.39 12.71 15.77
C ARG A 316 9.92 12.92 15.81
N ASP A 317 10.67 11.84 16.01
CA ASP A 317 12.03 11.93 16.55
C ASP A 317 13.11 11.15 15.79
N ALA A 318 12.73 10.26 14.85
CA ALA A 318 13.67 9.47 14.06
C ALA A 318 13.21 9.24 12.60
N LYS A 319 14.16 9.33 11.66
CA LYS A 319 13.87 8.98 10.26
C LYS A 319 13.93 7.47 10.08
N ILE A 320 12.95 6.92 9.37
CA ILE A 320 12.97 5.52 8.96
C ILE A 320 13.96 5.38 7.79
N TYR A 321 14.87 4.43 7.89
CA TYR A 321 15.82 4.06 6.86
C TYR A 321 15.56 2.61 6.43
N ILE A 322 15.22 2.44 5.16
CA ILE A 322 14.99 1.12 4.58
C ILE A 322 16.35 0.53 4.21
N ALA A 323 16.82 -0.42 5.02
CA ALA A 323 18.12 -1.06 4.85
C ALA A 323 18.11 -2.12 3.75
N ASP A 324 17.00 -2.85 3.64
CA ASP A 324 16.75 -3.80 2.56
C ASP A 324 15.23 -3.89 2.30
N ALA A 325 14.86 -4.22 1.06
CA ALA A 325 13.48 -4.44 0.67
C ALA A 325 13.42 -5.51 -0.42
N SER A 326 12.80 -6.66 -0.10
CA SER A 326 12.77 -7.79 -1.03
C SER A 326 11.43 -8.55 -1.01
N VAL A 327 11.14 -9.23 -2.13
CA VAL A 327 9.93 -10.04 -2.30
C VAL A 327 10.21 -11.48 -1.89
N GLY A 328 9.28 -12.07 -1.13
CA GLY A 328 9.30 -13.45 -0.66
C GLY A 328 9.09 -13.61 0.85
N ASN A 329 9.13 -14.87 1.29
CA ASN A 329 9.07 -15.24 2.72
C ASN A 329 10.26 -14.69 3.52
N ILE A 330 10.05 -14.53 4.83
CA ILE A 330 11.09 -14.16 5.78
C ILE A 330 11.88 -15.42 6.15
N THR A 331 13.16 -15.41 5.82
CA THR A 331 14.12 -16.52 5.98
C THR A 331 15.12 -16.25 7.11
N GLU A 332 15.92 -17.26 7.49
CA GLU A 332 16.99 -17.07 8.46
C GLU A 332 18.00 -15.99 8.06
N ASN A 333 18.28 -15.85 6.76
CA ASN A 333 19.24 -14.87 6.27
C ASN A 333 18.72 -13.44 6.50
N ASP A 334 17.41 -13.22 6.33
CA ASP A 334 16.79 -11.93 6.63
C ASP A 334 16.97 -11.58 8.11
N ILE A 335 16.79 -12.55 9.02
CA ILE A 335 17.00 -12.36 10.47
C ILE A 335 18.46 -12.06 10.80
N LYS A 336 19.42 -12.80 10.21
CA LYS A 336 20.87 -12.58 10.42
C LYS A 336 21.30 -11.19 9.95
N ASN A 337 20.79 -10.77 8.79
CA ASN A 337 21.04 -9.43 8.25
C ASN A 337 20.46 -8.37 9.18
N ALA A 338 19.20 -8.52 9.59
CA ALA A 338 18.53 -7.61 10.51
C ALA A 338 19.28 -7.45 11.83
N GLY A 339 19.69 -8.56 12.46
CA GLY A 339 20.47 -8.53 13.69
C GLY A 339 21.84 -7.86 13.53
N SER A 340 22.48 -8.01 12.37
CA SER A 340 23.80 -7.41 12.10
C SER A 340 23.75 -5.89 11.94
N VAL A 341 22.64 -5.35 11.43
CA VAL A 341 22.48 -3.90 11.27
C VAL A 341 21.61 -3.24 12.34
N ASN A 342 21.09 -4.03 13.30
CA ASN A 342 20.09 -3.62 14.28
C ASN A 342 18.83 -3.03 13.62
N ALA A 343 18.26 -3.78 12.69
CA ALA A 343 17.01 -3.43 12.00
C ALA A 343 15.85 -4.29 12.49
N MET A 344 14.65 -3.70 12.50
CA MET A 344 13.40 -4.47 12.61
C MET A 344 12.97 -4.98 11.22
N ILE A 345 12.17 -6.05 11.18
CA ILE A 345 11.62 -6.56 9.93
C ILE A 345 10.11 -6.33 9.90
N VAL A 346 9.63 -5.76 8.79
CA VAL A 346 8.21 -5.53 8.52
C VAL A 346 7.79 -6.35 7.30
N GLY A 347 6.86 -7.27 7.50
CA GLY A 347 6.37 -8.23 6.53
C GLY A 347 4.90 -8.00 6.16
N PHE A 348 4.59 -7.84 4.88
CA PHE A 348 3.20 -7.77 4.40
C PHE A 348 2.84 -9.00 3.57
N LYS A 349 1.78 -9.72 3.97
CA LYS A 349 1.31 -10.98 3.34
C LYS A 349 2.38 -12.09 3.18
N THR A 350 3.44 -12.01 3.97
CA THR A 350 4.58 -12.93 3.90
C THR A 350 4.58 -13.89 5.08
N LYS A 351 5.12 -15.10 4.90
CA LYS A 351 5.29 -16.07 6.00
C LYS A 351 6.69 -15.96 6.58
N VAL A 352 6.79 -16.23 7.88
CA VAL A 352 8.08 -16.39 8.56
C VAL A 352 8.37 -17.88 8.66
N ASP A 353 9.53 -18.30 8.15
CA ASP A 353 9.95 -19.70 8.28
C ASP A 353 10.19 -20.04 9.75
N LYS A 354 9.87 -21.28 10.17
CA LYS A 354 10.02 -21.70 11.59
C LYS A 354 11.43 -21.48 12.13
N ALA A 355 12.45 -21.70 11.30
CA ALA A 355 13.83 -21.50 11.69
C ALA A 355 14.16 -20.01 11.87
N ALA A 356 13.60 -19.14 11.02
CA ALA A 356 13.71 -17.70 11.14
C ALA A 356 13.01 -17.18 12.41
N GLU A 357 11.82 -17.69 12.74
CA GLU A 357 11.08 -17.31 13.94
C GLU A 357 11.86 -17.63 15.22
N ASN A 358 12.45 -18.83 15.29
CA ASN A 358 13.30 -19.22 16.42
C ASN A 358 14.53 -18.33 16.53
N LEU A 359 15.18 -18.04 15.40
CA LEU A 359 16.37 -17.19 15.38
C LEU A 359 16.05 -15.74 15.80
N ALA A 360 14.89 -15.22 15.40
CA ALA A 360 14.44 -13.89 15.77
C ALA A 360 14.27 -13.73 17.29
N ARG A 361 13.71 -14.76 17.96
CA ARG A 361 13.59 -14.77 19.43
C ARG A 361 14.94 -14.79 20.13
N VAL A 362 15.89 -15.56 19.60
CA VAL A 362 17.25 -15.66 20.17
C VAL A 362 18.03 -14.35 20.01
N GLN A 363 17.97 -13.76 18.82
CA GLN A 363 18.69 -12.51 18.50
C GLN A 363 17.91 -11.24 18.91
N LYS A 364 16.68 -11.40 19.43
CA LYS A 364 15.76 -10.31 19.78
C LYS A 364 15.49 -9.36 18.61
N VAL A 365 15.41 -9.90 17.40
CA VAL A 365 15.02 -9.14 16.20
C VAL A 365 13.50 -8.94 16.23
N GLU A 366 13.06 -7.70 16.12
CA GLU A 366 11.65 -7.33 16.11
C GLU A 366 11.01 -7.68 14.76
N LEU A 367 9.89 -8.41 14.81
CA LEU A 367 9.16 -8.88 13.63
C LEU A 367 7.72 -8.36 13.67
N PHE A 368 7.33 -7.61 12.65
CA PHE A 368 5.95 -7.17 12.44
C PHE A 368 5.44 -7.79 11.15
N VAL A 369 4.46 -8.69 11.23
CA VAL A 369 3.89 -9.33 10.04
C VAL A 369 2.37 -9.27 10.09
N SER A 370 1.74 -8.83 9.01
CA SER A 370 0.28 -8.87 8.87
C SER A 370 -0.13 -9.09 7.41
N ASN A 371 -1.33 -9.62 7.24
CA ASN A 371 -2.00 -9.75 5.94
C ASN A 371 -2.90 -8.54 5.62
N ILE A 372 -3.02 -7.60 6.56
CA ILE A 372 -3.83 -6.37 6.45
C ILE A 372 -2.91 -5.16 6.59
N ILE A 373 -2.82 -4.37 5.53
CA ILE A 373 -1.82 -3.30 5.45
C ILE A 373 -2.02 -2.20 6.50
N TYR A 374 -3.26 -1.86 6.85
CA TYR A 374 -3.57 -0.87 7.89
C TYR A 374 -3.22 -1.34 9.29
N GLU A 375 -3.42 -2.63 9.59
CA GLU A 375 -3.01 -3.19 10.87
C GLU A 375 -1.50 -3.12 10.99
N LEU A 376 -0.78 -3.48 9.92
CA LEU A 376 0.67 -3.42 9.87
C LEU A 376 1.19 -2.00 10.09
N GLU A 377 0.61 -1.01 9.40
CA GLU A 377 0.92 0.40 9.58
C GLU A 377 0.69 0.83 11.03
N LYS A 378 -0.49 0.52 11.59
CA LYS A 378 -0.87 0.89 12.95
C LYS A 378 0.04 0.26 14.00
N THR A 379 0.32 -1.04 13.90
CA THR A 379 1.17 -1.76 14.86
C THR A 379 2.61 -1.26 14.79
N THR A 380 3.12 -1.05 13.58
CA THR A 380 4.49 -0.57 13.37
C THR A 380 4.62 0.84 13.93
N LYS A 381 3.69 1.75 13.60
CA LYS A 381 3.68 3.12 14.10
C LYS A 381 3.59 3.19 15.62
N ALA A 382 2.70 2.42 16.23
CA ALA A 382 2.55 2.38 17.69
C ALA A 382 3.82 1.89 18.40
N HIS A 383 4.52 0.91 17.82
CA HIS A 383 5.80 0.43 18.34
C HIS A 383 6.90 1.49 18.23
N LEU A 384 7.00 2.15 17.07
CA LEU A 384 7.97 3.22 16.85
C LEU A 384 7.74 4.41 17.81
N GLU A 385 6.48 4.81 18.01
CA GLU A 385 6.11 5.90 18.93
C GLU A 385 6.33 5.55 20.40
N LYS A 386 6.40 4.26 20.75
CA LYS A 386 6.66 3.82 22.14
C LYS A 386 8.15 3.77 22.44
N ASN A 387 8.96 3.20 21.53
CA ASN A 387 10.36 2.90 21.82
C ASN A 387 11.34 4.01 21.41
N TYR A 388 10.90 4.99 20.62
CA TYR A 388 11.76 6.05 20.10
C TYR A 388 11.21 7.45 20.37
N ARG A 389 10.69 7.67 21.58
CA ARG A 389 10.39 9.03 22.06
C ARG A 389 11.70 9.71 22.40
N LYS A 390 12.03 10.83 21.75
CA LYS A 390 13.09 11.70 22.28
C LYS A 390 12.54 12.46 23.48
N PRO A 391 13.31 12.55 24.58
CA PRO A 391 12.91 13.37 25.70
C PRO A 391 12.81 14.83 25.25
N THR A 392 11.74 15.52 25.62
CA THR A 392 11.57 16.96 25.38
C THR A 392 12.55 17.76 26.22
N GLY A 393 12.94 17.24 27.38
CA GLY A 393 14.04 17.75 28.18
C GLY A 393 14.61 16.70 29.14
N ILE A 394 15.84 16.92 29.58
CA ILE A 394 16.54 16.09 30.56
C ILE A 394 16.84 16.99 31.76
N LEU A 395 16.52 16.51 32.97
CA LEU A 395 16.83 17.18 34.22
C LEU A 395 17.70 16.30 35.09
N GLU A 396 18.76 16.89 35.64
CA GLU A 396 19.51 16.29 36.73
C GLU A 396 18.94 16.75 38.08
N VAL A 397 18.58 15.78 38.93
CA VAL A 397 18.02 16.07 40.25
C VAL A 397 19.14 16.50 41.19
N LEU A 398 19.09 17.76 41.64
CA LEU A 398 20.08 18.32 42.56
C LEU A 398 19.67 18.11 44.01
N LYS A 399 18.37 18.26 44.31
CA LYS A 399 17.86 18.19 45.68
C LYS A 399 16.43 17.70 45.72
N VAL A 400 16.12 16.93 46.76
CA VAL A 400 14.77 16.48 47.08
C VAL A 400 14.32 17.20 48.35
N PHE A 401 13.10 17.70 48.37
CA PHE A 401 12.54 18.46 49.48
C PHE A 401 11.40 17.70 50.15
N GLY A 402 11.56 17.40 51.44
CA GLY A 402 10.57 16.71 52.25
C GLY A 402 10.46 15.21 51.94
N GLU A 403 9.60 14.54 52.70
CA GLU A 403 9.24 13.13 52.48
C GLU A 403 8.04 13.04 51.53
N ARG A 404 7.97 11.94 50.77
CA ARG A 404 6.85 11.64 49.87
C ARG A 404 5.55 11.63 50.66
N ASN A 405 4.58 12.43 50.23
CA ASN A 405 3.24 12.48 50.85
C ASN A 405 2.14 12.26 49.80
N GLU A 406 0.88 12.22 50.23
CA GLU A 406 -0.28 12.01 49.34
C GLU A 406 -0.40 13.06 48.21
N ARG A 407 0.28 14.21 48.33
CA ARG A 407 0.28 15.30 47.35
C ARG A 407 1.45 15.24 46.36
N GLY A 408 2.37 14.29 46.51
CA GLY A 408 3.54 14.10 45.65
C GLY A 408 4.88 14.30 46.36
N GLN A 409 5.95 14.45 45.57
CA GLN A 409 7.32 14.70 46.02
C GLN A 409 7.80 16.02 45.39
N ILE A 410 8.45 16.89 46.18
CA ILE A 410 9.03 18.14 45.65
C ILE A 410 10.50 17.88 45.34
N ILE A 411 10.90 18.16 44.10
CA ILE A 411 12.29 18.03 43.66
C ILE A 411 12.77 19.35 43.05
N GLY A 412 14.05 19.64 43.25
CA GLY A 412 14.76 20.71 42.58
C GLY A 412 15.88 20.13 41.71
N GLY A 413 15.97 20.61 40.48
CA GLY A 413 17.02 20.17 39.57
C GLY A 413 17.33 21.18 38.50
N LYS A 414 18.31 20.83 37.67
CA LYS A 414 18.78 21.67 36.57
C LYS A 414 18.49 20.99 35.25
N VAL A 415 17.91 21.73 34.31
CA VAL A 415 17.68 21.24 32.95
C VAL A 415 19.02 21.15 32.23
N THR A 416 19.48 19.94 31.93
CA THR A 416 20.74 19.71 31.22
C THR A 416 20.56 19.80 29.72
N GLU A 417 19.39 19.39 29.21
CA GLU A 417 19.06 19.43 27.78
C GLU A 417 17.57 19.72 27.56
N GLY A 418 17.23 20.41 26.48
CA GLY A 418 15.84 20.60 26.02
C GLY A 418 14.97 21.54 26.88
N ILE A 419 13.66 21.32 26.83
CA ILE A 419 12.63 22.12 27.47
C ILE A 419 11.67 21.21 28.23
N ILE A 420 11.45 21.52 29.51
CA ILE A 420 10.49 20.82 30.37
C ILE A 420 9.20 21.65 30.42
N LYS A 421 8.07 21.06 30.04
CA LYS A 421 6.76 21.69 30.13
C LYS A 421 6.00 21.23 31.35
N ASN A 422 5.16 22.10 31.90
CA ASN A 422 4.30 21.72 33.02
C ASN A 422 3.33 20.61 32.58
N LYS A 423 3.02 19.68 33.50
CA LYS A 423 2.21 18.46 33.25
C LYS A 423 2.83 17.38 32.36
N SER A 424 4.09 17.51 31.94
CA SER A 424 4.81 16.44 31.24
C SER A 424 4.96 15.18 32.11
N THR A 425 5.02 14.02 31.45
CA THR A 425 5.43 12.75 32.07
C THR A 425 6.95 12.60 32.01
N PHE A 426 7.53 11.79 32.88
CA PHE A 426 8.97 11.54 32.87
C PHE A 426 9.34 10.12 33.31
N GLU A 427 10.49 9.68 32.84
CA GLU A 427 11.17 8.46 33.28
C GLU A 427 12.32 8.81 34.23
N ILE A 428 12.48 8.04 35.30
CA ILE A 428 13.53 8.19 36.29
C ILE A 428 14.64 7.19 35.95
N THR A 429 15.86 7.68 35.75
CA THR A 429 17.03 6.81 35.56
C THR A 429 18.10 7.01 36.63
N LYS A 430 18.75 5.91 37.00
CA LYS A 430 19.90 5.87 37.91
C LYS A 430 21.01 5.08 37.23
N ASP A 431 22.17 5.70 37.05
CA ASP A 431 23.33 5.10 36.36
C ASP A 431 23.02 4.55 34.96
N GLY A 432 22.03 5.14 34.28
CA GLY A 432 21.58 4.74 32.94
C GLY A 432 20.48 3.67 32.90
N GLU A 433 20.08 3.10 34.05
CA GLU A 433 18.97 2.15 34.13
C GLU A 433 17.67 2.84 34.52
N LEU A 434 16.56 2.41 33.90
CA LEU A 434 15.20 2.89 34.22
C LEU A 434 14.76 2.32 35.57
N VAL A 435 14.47 3.20 36.52
CA VAL A 435 14.08 2.83 37.90
C VAL A 435 12.65 3.21 38.26
N GLY A 436 11.96 4.02 37.45
CA GLY A 436 10.56 4.38 37.68
C GLY A 436 10.02 5.43 36.72
N ASN A 437 8.75 5.77 36.90
CA ASN A 437 8.04 6.76 36.09
C ASN A 437 7.33 7.79 36.97
N GLY A 438 7.03 8.96 36.40
CA GLY A 438 6.24 9.98 37.06
C GLY A 438 5.63 11.02 36.13
N LYS A 439 4.93 11.98 36.72
CA LYS A 439 4.34 13.14 36.04
C LYS A 439 4.49 14.40 36.87
N ILE A 440 4.60 15.54 36.20
CA ILE A 440 4.64 16.84 36.85
C ILE A 440 3.22 17.25 37.26
N ILE A 441 3.03 17.60 38.53
CA ILE A 441 1.81 18.25 39.02
C ILE A 441 1.94 19.77 38.86
N ASN A 442 3.11 20.32 39.22
CA ASN A 442 3.38 21.74 39.09
C ASN A 442 4.87 21.99 38.84
N LEU A 443 5.17 22.98 38.00
CA LEU A 443 6.51 23.41 37.62
C LEU A 443 6.73 24.86 38.06
N GLN A 444 7.86 25.13 38.72
CA GLN A 444 8.20 26.44 39.23
C GLN A 444 9.64 26.83 38.91
N THR A 445 9.85 28.12 38.62
CA THR A 445 11.18 28.74 38.56
C THR A 445 11.13 30.03 39.38
N GLU A 446 12.17 30.32 40.15
CA GLU A 446 12.23 31.51 41.02
C GLU A 446 10.99 31.72 41.92
N LYS A 447 10.39 30.61 42.39
CA LYS A 447 9.16 30.56 43.21
C LYS A 447 7.87 31.02 42.50
N GLN A 448 7.88 31.13 41.18
CA GLN A 448 6.69 31.39 40.37
C GLN A 448 6.34 30.17 39.51
N ASN A 449 5.04 29.94 39.28
CA ASN A 449 4.59 28.86 38.39
C ASN A 449 5.03 29.15 36.95
N ALA A 450 5.63 28.15 36.30
CA ALA A 450 6.12 28.25 34.94
C ALA A 450 5.34 27.29 34.04
N GLY A 451 5.05 27.73 32.81
CA GLY A 451 4.53 26.85 31.76
C GLY A 451 5.60 25.94 31.18
N GLU A 452 6.84 26.44 31.10
CA GLU A 452 7.99 25.71 30.59
C GLU A 452 9.32 26.24 31.17
N VAL A 453 10.35 25.39 31.20
CA VAL A 453 11.71 25.73 31.63
C VAL A 453 12.72 25.13 30.64
N GLY A 454 13.61 25.96 30.09
CA GLY A 454 14.64 25.54 29.13
C GLY A 454 15.99 25.19 29.76
N THR A 455 16.91 24.74 28.91
CA THR A 455 18.28 24.32 29.23
C THR A 455 19.05 25.29 30.13
N GLU A 456 19.94 24.76 30.96
CA GLU A 456 20.81 25.45 31.92
C GLU A 456 20.09 26.20 33.06
N LYS A 457 18.76 26.14 33.13
CA LYS A 457 17.99 26.76 34.22
C LYS A 457 17.67 25.76 35.34
N GLU A 458 17.62 26.28 36.56
CA GLU A 458 17.11 25.54 37.71
C GLU A 458 15.59 25.69 37.83
N CYS A 459 14.93 24.59 38.17
CA CYS A 459 13.51 24.57 38.47
C CYS A 459 13.18 23.67 39.65
N GLY A 460 12.11 24.02 40.34
CA GLY A 460 11.45 23.18 41.32
C GLY A 460 10.19 22.59 40.71
N MET A 461 9.91 21.31 40.97
CA MET A 461 8.68 20.68 40.53
C MET A 461 8.07 19.82 41.62
N LEU A 462 6.75 19.89 41.71
CA LEU A 462 5.96 18.92 42.46
C LEU A 462 5.59 17.80 41.50
N VAL A 463 5.98 16.58 41.83
CA VAL A 463 5.80 15.41 40.96
C VAL A 463 5.06 14.29 41.67
N GLU A 464 4.32 13.50 40.89
CA GLU A 464 3.79 12.21 41.30
C GLU A 464 4.59 11.13 40.60
N CYS A 465 5.19 10.21 41.35
CA CYS A 465 6.03 9.15 40.80
C CYS A 465 5.76 7.82 41.51
N ASP A 466 5.98 6.72 40.81
CA ASP A 466 5.83 5.36 41.36
C ASP A 466 7.02 5.00 42.29
N SER A 467 8.20 5.54 41.99
CA SER A 467 9.47 5.19 42.62
C SER A 467 10.14 6.41 43.26
N PRO A 468 10.91 6.25 44.36
CA PRO A 468 11.51 7.37 45.07
C PRO A 468 12.62 8.03 44.26
N ILE A 469 12.53 9.34 44.07
CA ILE A 469 13.57 10.13 43.40
C ILE A 469 14.66 10.49 44.41
N GLN A 470 15.92 10.33 44.01
CA GLN A 470 17.13 10.67 44.78
C GLN A 470 17.97 11.73 44.04
N PRO A 471 18.74 12.56 44.77
CA PRO A 471 19.77 13.40 44.15
C PRO A 471 20.71 12.57 43.27
N GLY A 472 21.04 13.09 42.09
CA GLY A 472 21.84 12.41 41.08
C GLY A 472 21.05 11.54 40.09
N ASN A 473 19.74 11.33 40.29
CA ASN A 473 18.90 10.74 39.25
C ASN A 473 18.75 11.70 38.06
N LYS A 474 18.65 11.12 36.86
CA LYS A 474 18.30 11.87 35.65
C LYS A 474 16.84 11.60 35.31
N LEU A 475 16.10 12.66 35.04
CA LEU A 475 14.71 12.59 34.62
C LEU A 475 14.60 12.93 33.14
N PHE A 476 14.02 12.02 32.38
CA PHE A 476 13.80 12.16 30.94
C PHE A 476 12.33 12.51 30.72
N PHE A 477 12.04 13.73 30.29
CA PHE A 477 10.66 14.23 30.15
C PHE A 477 10.11 13.96 28.76
N PHE A 478 8.83 13.65 28.69
CA PHE A 478 8.09 13.40 27.45
C PHE A 478 6.78 14.19 27.44
N GLU A 479 6.33 14.55 26.25
CA GLU A 479 5.03 15.20 26.01
C GLU A 479 3.86 14.22 25.98
#